data_AF-A0A953TR33-F1
#
_entry.id   AF-A0A953TR33-F1
#
_cell.length_a   1.000
_cell.length_b   1.000
_cell.length_c   1.000
_cell.angle_alpha   90.00
_cell.angle_beta   90.00
_cell.angle_gamma   90.00
#
_symmetry.space_group_name_H-M   'P 1'
#
loop_
_entity.id
_entity.type
_entity.pdbx_description
1 polymer ?
#
loop_
_entity_poly.entity_id
_entity_poly.type
_entity_poly.pdbx_seq_one_letter_code
_entity_poly.pdbx_strand_id
1 'polypeptide(L)'
;METDDGVGIARQIGLSPVAFQRLVGGDVPETVAEKVGASTALALQRFVDGDTSIAIAERLKCSEVAVQKLRDAIGRQGAIGLIIGLCVPGPGQPR
;
A
#
# COMPACT_ATOMS: atom_id res chain seq x y z
N MET A 1 16.43 8.50 -23.06
CA MET A 1 15.10 8.92 -22.58
C MET A 1 14.98 8.36 -21.18
N GLU A 2 15.23 9.18 -20.16
CA GLU A 2 15.15 8.74 -18.75
C GLU A 2 13.69 8.41 -18.45
N THR A 3 13.38 7.12 -18.35
CA THR A 3 12.19 6.66 -17.65
C THR A 3 12.44 6.88 -16.17
N ASP A 4 11.79 7.88 -15.59
CA ASP A 4 11.62 7.97 -14.14
C ASP A 4 10.88 6.71 -13.69
N ASP A 5 11.65 5.75 -13.20
CA ASP A 5 11.25 4.42 -12.73
C ASP A 5 10.60 4.48 -11.34
N GLY A 6 10.12 5.65 -10.93
CA GLY A 6 9.47 5.88 -9.65
C GLY A 6 10.44 5.86 -8.48
N VAL A 7 11.77 5.88 -8.71
CA VAL A 7 12.80 5.93 -7.64
C VAL A 7 12.61 7.13 -6.72
N GLY A 8 12.21 8.29 -7.26
CA GLY A 8 11.92 9.48 -6.47
C GLY A 8 10.78 9.25 -5.48
N ILE A 9 9.69 8.66 -5.95
CA ILE A 9 8.51 8.32 -5.13
C ILE A 9 8.89 7.26 -4.09
N ALA A 10 9.56 6.19 -4.51
CA ALA A 10 10.00 5.11 -3.62
C ALA A 10 10.79 5.66 -2.42
N ARG A 11 11.77 6.53 -2.68
CA ARG A 11 12.57 7.18 -1.63
C ARG A 11 11.72 8.08 -0.73
N GLN A 12 10.80 8.86 -1.31
CA GLN A 12 9.93 9.76 -0.56
C GLN A 12 9.02 9.01 0.43
N ILE A 13 8.54 7.82 0.05
CA ILE A 13 7.70 6.97 0.90
C ILE A 13 8.51 5.96 1.71
N GLY A 14 9.84 6.05 1.70
CA GLY A 14 10.74 5.21 2.50
C GLY A 14 10.81 3.74 2.07
N LEU A 15 10.59 3.45 0.79
CA LEU A 15 10.74 2.13 0.20
C LEU A 15 11.98 2.06 -0.69
N SER A 16 12.56 0.86 -0.84
CA SER A 16 13.56 0.62 -1.86
C SER A 16 12.92 0.64 -3.26
N PRO A 17 13.64 1.03 -4.32
CA PRO A 17 13.12 0.98 -5.68
C PRO A 17 12.61 -0.40 -6.09
N VAL A 18 13.29 -1.47 -5.64
CA VAL A 18 12.88 -2.86 -5.90
C VAL A 18 11.55 -3.19 -5.22
N ALA A 19 11.38 -2.82 -3.95
CA ALA A 19 10.12 -3.05 -3.23
C ALA A 19 8.97 -2.25 -3.87
N PHE A 20 9.23 -1.01 -4.28
CA PHE A 20 8.25 -0.18 -4.97
C PHE A 20 7.82 -0.79 -6.31
N GLN A 21 8.78 -1.24 -7.14
CA GLN A 21 8.48 -1.87 -8.43
C GLN A 21 7.67 -3.17 -8.27
N ARG A 22 7.97 -3.99 -7.25
CA ARG A 22 7.16 -5.16 -6.91
C ARG A 22 5.73 -4.76 -6.55
N LEU A 23 5.56 -3.75 -5.69
CA LEU A 23 4.25 -3.25 -5.30
C LEU A 23 3.44 -2.71 -6.49
N VAL A 24 4.08 -1.96 -7.39
CA VAL A 24 3.44 -1.47 -8.63
C VAL A 24 3.05 -2.64 -9.54
N GLY A 25 3.83 -3.71 -9.56
CA GLY A 25 3.47 -4.99 -10.18
C GLY A 25 2.32 -5.74 -9.49
N GLY A 26 1.97 -5.31 -8.27
CA GLY A 26 0.92 -5.85 -7.41
C GLY A 26 1.33 -7.08 -6.59
N ASP A 27 2.63 -7.21 -6.33
CA ASP A 27 3.21 -8.12 -5.35
C ASP A 27 3.63 -7.28 -4.13
N VAL A 28 3.01 -7.52 -2.97
CA VAL A 28 3.25 -6.74 -1.75
C VAL A 28 4.42 -7.33 -0.97
N PRO A 29 5.57 -6.63 -0.84
CA PRO A 29 6.68 -7.06 0.00
C PRO A 29 6.45 -6.76 1.49
N GLU A 30 7.07 -7.53 2.38
CA GLU A 30 7.02 -7.33 3.84
C GLU A 30 7.40 -5.92 4.30
N THR A 31 8.36 -5.27 3.63
CA THR A 31 8.76 -3.89 3.93
C THR A 31 7.62 -2.88 3.72
N VAL A 32 6.67 -3.18 2.83
CA VAL A 32 5.45 -2.36 2.65
C VAL A 32 4.49 -2.58 3.81
N ALA A 33 4.35 -3.81 4.30
CA ALA A 33 3.51 -4.11 5.46
C ALA A 33 3.99 -3.38 6.71
N GLU A 34 5.30 -3.43 6.98
CA GLU A 34 5.95 -2.67 8.05
C GLU A 34 5.66 -1.17 7.93
N LYS A 35 5.75 -0.62 6.71
CA LYS A 35 5.55 0.80 6.47
C LYS A 35 4.10 1.25 6.67
N VAL A 36 3.14 0.41 6.28
CA VAL A 36 1.70 0.66 6.50
C VAL A 36 1.32 0.45 7.97
N GLY A 37 2.07 -0.38 8.71
CA GLY A 37 1.77 -0.79 10.08
C GLY A 37 0.94 -2.07 10.16
N ALA A 38 0.96 -2.89 9.12
CA ALA A 38 0.30 -4.20 9.08
C ALA A 38 1.24 -5.29 9.62
N SER A 39 0.69 -6.28 10.32
CA SER A 39 1.50 -7.36 10.90
C SER A 39 2.13 -8.30 9.87
N THR A 40 1.57 -8.41 8.67
CA THR A 40 2.07 -9.26 7.57
C THR A 40 1.72 -8.65 6.21
N ALA A 41 2.51 -8.94 5.16
CA ALA A 41 2.14 -8.55 3.80
C ALA A 41 0.92 -9.29 3.28
N LEU A 42 0.62 -10.50 3.78
CA LEU A 42 -0.53 -11.29 3.34
C LEU A 42 -1.86 -10.51 3.45
N ALA A 43 -2.03 -9.74 4.52
CA ALA A 43 -3.23 -8.92 4.70
C ALA A 43 -3.36 -7.83 3.62
N LEU A 44 -2.24 -7.25 3.19
CA LEU A 44 -2.22 -6.25 2.12
C LEU A 44 -2.31 -6.90 0.73
N GLN A 45 -1.71 -8.08 0.55
CA GLN A 45 -1.79 -8.84 -0.69
C GLN A 45 -3.24 -9.24 -0.98
N ARG A 46 -3.97 -9.74 0.03
CA ARG A 46 -5.42 -9.99 -0.08
C ARG A 46 -6.18 -8.77 -0.57
N PHE A 47 -5.85 -7.59 -0.03
CA PHE A 47 -6.43 -6.34 -0.51
C PHE A 47 -6.09 -6.10 -1.98
N VAL A 48 -4.86 -6.28 -2.43
CA VAL A 48 -4.50 -6.16 -3.85
C VAL A 48 -5.26 -7.17 -4.71
N ASP A 49 -5.46 -8.40 -4.22
CA ASP A 49 -6.09 -9.50 -4.95
C ASP A 49 -7.62 -9.40 -5.02
N GLY A 50 -8.25 -8.54 -4.21
CA GLY A 50 -9.68 -8.23 -4.29
C GLY A 50 -10.47 -8.50 -3.01
N ASP A 51 -9.83 -9.09 -2.01
CA ASP A 51 -10.46 -9.38 -0.72
C ASP A 51 -10.32 -8.20 0.26
N THR A 52 -11.06 -8.27 1.36
CA THR A 52 -10.95 -7.30 2.44
C THR A 52 -9.62 -7.45 3.18
N SER A 53 -9.23 -6.39 3.89
CA SER A 53 -8.05 -6.38 4.75
C SER A 53 -8.31 -5.63 6.03
N ILE A 54 -8.26 -6.37 7.15
CA ILE A 54 -8.39 -5.80 8.49
C ILE A 54 -7.33 -4.72 8.73
N ALA A 55 -6.08 -4.94 8.29
CA ALA A 55 -5.01 -3.97 8.44
C ALA A 55 -5.32 -2.65 7.73
N ILE A 56 -5.92 -2.70 6.53
CA ILE A 56 -6.36 -1.50 5.82
C ILE A 56 -7.53 -0.82 6.55
N ALA A 57 -8.49 -1.60 7.06
CA ALA A 57 -9.64 -1.07 7.81
C ALA A 57 -9.21 -0.33 9.07
N GLU A 58 -8.29 -0.92 9.84
CA GLU A 58 -7.69 -0.29 11.03
C GLU A 58 -6.94 0.99 10.65
N ARG A 59 -6.15 0.95 9.58
CA ARG A 59 -5.36 2.10 9.14
C ARG A 59 -6.23 3.27 8.67
N LEU A 60 -7.36 2.97 8.04
CA LEU A 60 -8.35 3.95 7.58
C LEU A 60 -9.39 4.32 8.64
N LYS A 61 -9.39 3.65 9.80
CA LYS A 61 -10.36 3.83 10.89
C LYS A 61 -11.81 3.67 10.41
N CYS A 62 -12.06 2.63 9.63
CA CYS A 62 -13.40 2.31 9.13
C CYS A 62 -13.70 0.81 9.26
N SER A 63 -14.93 0.40 8.91
CA SER A 63 -15.32 -1.01 8.95
C SER A 63 -14.78 -1.80 7.76
N GLU A 64 -14.60 -3.11 7.94
CA GLU A 64 -14.21 -4.02 6.85
C GLU A 64 -15.19 -3.98 5.67
N VAL A 65 -16.48 -3.80 5.94
CA VAL A 65 -17.51 -3.66 4.89
C VAL A 65 -17.27 -2.40 4.05
N ALA A 66 -16.87 -1.29 4.68
CA ALA A 66 -16.53 -0.07 3.95
C ALA A 66 -15.25 -0.24 3.13
N VAL A 67 -14.24 -0.93 3.67
CA VAL A 67 -13.00 -1.27 2.95
C VAL A 67 -13.25 -2.17 1.76
N GLN A 68 -14.08 -3.21 1.89
CA GLN A 68 -14.44 -4.08 0.78
C GLN A 68 -15.14 -3.27 -0.33
N LYS A 69 -16.13 -2.44 0.02
CA LYS A 69 -16.81 -1.57 -0.97
C LYS A 69 -15.83 -0.63 -1.66
N LEU A 70 -14.89 -0.05 -0.91
CA LEU A 70 -13.83 0.78 -1.49
C LEU A 70 -12.96 -0.06 -2.43
N ARG A 71 -12.55 -1.27 -2.02
CA ARG A 71 -11.74 -2.16 -2.85
C ARG A 71 -12.41 -2.51 -4.16
N ASP A 72 -13.69 -2.83 -4.11
CA ASP A 72 -14.50 -3.18 -5.28
C ASP A 72 -14.58 -1.99 -6.25
N ALA A 73 -14.76 -0.78 -5.70
CA ALA A 73 -14.87 0.45 -6.49
C ALA A 73 -13.55 0.88 -7.15
N ILE A 74 -12.42 0.76 -6.45
CA ILE A 74 -11.12 1.26 -6.93
C ILE A 74 -10.33 0.23 -7.76
N GLY A 75 -10.73 -1.03 -7.71
CA GLY A 75 -10.05 -2.10 -8.43
C GLY A 75 -8.61 -2.35 -7.93
N ARG A 76 -7.89 -3.25 -8.61
CA ARG A 76 -6.51 -3.63 -8.23
C ARG A 76 -5.55 -2.45 -8.26
N GLN A 77 -5.62 -1.63 -9.31
CA GLN A 77 -4.72 -0.48 -9.47
C GLN A 77 -4.97 0.60 -8.42
N GLY A 78 -6.23 0.88 -8.10
CA GLY A 78 -6.55 1.80 -7.01
C GLY A 78 -6.14 1.26 -5.65
N ALA A 79 -6.24 -0.06 -5.43
CA ALA A 79 -5.77 -0.69 -4.20
C ALA A 79 -4.25 -0.53 -4.00
N ILE A 80 -3.46 -0.74 -5.06
CA ILE A 80 -2.02 -0.49 -5.08
C ILE A 80 -1.74 0.98 -4.77
N GLY A 81 -2.44 1.91 -5.44
CA GLY A 81 -2.29 3.35 -5.20
C GLY A 81 -2.62 3.76 -3.76
N LEU A 82 -3.65 3.17 -3.17
CA LEU A 82 -4.02 3.40 -1.77
C LEU A 82 -2.92 2.92 -0.82
N ILE A 83 -2.37 1.71 -1.03
CA ILE A 83 -1.27 1.18 -0.22
C ILE A 83 -0.04 2.11 -0.31
N ILE A 84 0.32 2.57 -1.51
CA ILE A 84 1.39 3.56 -1.71
C ILE A 84 1.11 4.84 -0.90
N GLY A 85 -0.14 5.35 -0.96
CA GLY A 85 -0.55 6.52 -0.18
C GLY A 85 -0.44 6.32 1.33
N LEU A 86 -0.71 5.12 1.83
CA LEU A 86 -0.58 4.76 3.25
C LEU A 86 0.87 4.64 3.71
N CYS A 87 1.82 4.42 2.79
CA CYS A 87 3.26 4.46 3.08
C CYS A 87 3.79 5.89 3.27
N VAL A 88 3.06 6.91 2.82
CA VAL A 88 3.44 8.32 3.04
C VAL A 88 3.36 8.61 4.54
N PRO A 89 4.44 9.13 5.16
CA PRO A 89 4.42 9.49 6.58
C PRO A 89 3.30 10.50 6.85
N GLY A 90 2.50 10.25 7.89
CA GLY A 90 1.53 11.24 8.35
C GLY A 90 2.25 12.48 8.91
N PRO A 91 1.59 13.65 8.94
CA PRO A 91 2.14 14.82 9.64
C PRO A 91 2.44 14.46 11.10
N GLY A 92 3.71 14.57 11.51
CA GLY A 92 4.16 14.35 12.89
C GLY A 92 4.94 13.05 13.16
N GLN A 93 5.18 12.20 12.15
CA GLN A 93 6.01 11.01 12.30
C GLN A 93 7.48 11.33 11.92
N PRO A 94 8.48 11.09 12.79
CA PRO A 94 9.88 11.38 12.47
C PRO A 94 10.33 10.58 11.25
N ARG A 95 11.12 11.22 10.40
CA ARG A 95 11.66 10.65 9.15
C ARG A 95 12.81 9.69 9.42
#